data_AF-A0A1N6Z5D0-F1
#
_entry.id   AF-A0A1N6Z5D0-F1
#
_cell.length_a   1.000
_cell.length_b   1.000
_cell.length_c   1.000
_cell.angle_alpha   90.00
_cell.angle_beta   90.00
_cell.angle_gamma   90.00
#
_symmetry.space_group_name_H-M   'P 1'
#
loop_
_entity.id
_entity.type
_entity.pdbx_description
1 polymer ?
#
loop_
_entity_poly.entity_id
_entity_poly.type
_entity_poly.pdbx_seq_one_letter_code
_entity_poly.pdbx_strand_id
1 'polypeptide(L)'
;AMPATAMPATAMPATAAQIALRSLARRHQQLSAEIADLDELLQPLVAAINPRLVAAHGVGTDVAGQLLVTAGENHDRLRSEAAFAMLCGAAPIPASSGKTTRHRLNRGGDRQATLHRPRALPDHHNE
;
A
#
# COMPACT_ATOMS: atom_id res chain seq x y z
N ALA A 1 -42.95 18.13 37.15
CA ALA A 1 -41.56 17.66 37.10
C ALA A 1 -41.39 16.85 35.81
N MET A 2 -40.56 17.30 34.87
CA MET A 2 -40.23 16.50 33.68
C MET A 2 -39.24 15.41 34.08
N PRO A 3 -39.37 14.17 33.59
CA PRO A 3 -38.40 13.12 33.89
C PRO A 3 -37.07 13.47 33.21
N ALA A 4 -35.97 13.39 33.96
CA ALA A 4 -34.63 13.44 33.41
C ALA A 4 -34.47 12.22 32.49
N THR A 5 -34.45 12.45 31.18
CA THR A 5 -34.16 11.41 30.19
C THR A 5 -32.79 10.83 30.49
N ALA A 6 -32.74 9.58 30.97
CA ALA A 6 -31.48 8.88 31.18
C ALA A 6 -30.73 8.85 29.84
N MET A 7 -29.53 9.45 29.80
CA MET A 7 -28.70 9.42 28.60
C MET A 7 -28.44 7.95 28.21
N PRO A 8 -28.58 7.59 26.93
CA PRO A 8 -28.36 6.21 26.51
C PRO A 8 -26.93 5.80 26.89
N ALA A 9 -26.72 4.55 27.31
CA ALA A 9 -25.41 4.06 27.76
C ALA A 9 -24.29 4.23 26.71
N THR A 10 -24.66 4.39 25.43
CA THR A 10 -23.77 4.72 24.31
C THR A 10 -23.24 6.15 24.34
N ALA A 11 -23.87 7.07 25.09
CA ALA A 11 -23.43 8.44 25.27
C ALA A 11 -22.33 8.59 26.34
N MET A 12 -22.06 7.53 27.12
CA MET A 12 -20.89 7.49 27.99
C MET A 12 -19.63 7.34 27.11
N PRO A 13 -18.63 8.26 27.20
CA PRO A 13 -17.47 8.26 26.30
C PRO A 13 -16.71 6.93 26.24
N ALA A 14 -16.58 6.24 27.38
CA ALA A 14 -15.94 4.93 27.45
C ALA A 14 -16.69 3.86 26.65
N THR A 15 -18.02 3.81 26.75
CA THR A 15 -18.86 2.88 25.99
C THR A 15 -18.80 3.18 24.49
N ALA A 16 -18.85 4.46 24.10
CA ALA A 16 -18.70 4.89 22.72
C ALA A 16 -17.35 4.47 22.11
N ALA A 17 -16.25 4.69 22.87
CA ALA A 17 -14.91 4.28 22.46
C ALA A 17 -14.81 2.75 22.31
N GLN A 18 -15.35 1.97 23.24
CA GLN A 18 -15.34 0.50 23.16
C GLN A 18 -16.10 -0.01 21.94
N ILE A 19 -17.25 0.59 21.60
CA ILE A 19 -18.01 0.26 20.39
C ILE A 19 -17.21 0.61 19.13
N ALA A 20 -16.59 1.78 19.07
CA ALA A 20 -15.76 2.21 17.95
C ALA A 20 -14.56 1.28 17.75
N LEU A 21 -13.84 0.93 18.82
CA LEU A 21 -12.71 0.00 18.77
C LEU A 21 -13.14 -1.40 18.32
N ARG A 22 -14.26 -1.92 18.84
CA ARG A 22 -14.81 -3.20 18.39
C ARG A 22 -15.19 -3.18 16.90
N SER A 23 -15.73 -2.06 16.42
CA SER A 23 -16.05 -1.87 15.00
C SER A 23 -14.80 -1.89 14.12
N LEU A 24 -13.76 -1.15 14.52
CA LEU A 24 -12.47 -1.13 13.83
C LEU A 24 -11.78 -2.49 13.83
N ALA A 25 -11.77 -3.20 14.97
CA ALA A 25 -11.17 -4.52 15.10
C ALA A 25 -11.81 -5.54 14.15
N ARG A 26 -13.14 -5.56 14.05
CA ARG A 26 -13.84 -6.44 13.08
C ARG A 26 -13.51 -6.10 11.65
N ARG A 27 -13.48 -4.82 11.29
CA ARG A 27 -13.13 -4.39 9.92
C ARG A 27 -11.68 -4.74 9.58
N HIS A 28 -10.77 -4.59 10.53
CA HIS A 28 -9.39 -5.03 10.39
C HIS A 28 -9.32 -6.53 10.07
N GLN A 29 -9.95 -7.37 10.89
CA GLN A 29 -9.98 -8.83 10.66
C GLN A 29 -10.53 -9.21 9.28
N GLN A 30 -11.64 -8.58 8.88
CA GLN A 30 -12.24 -8.81 7.57
C GLN A 30 -11.29 -8.43 6.42
N LEU A 31 -10.70 -7.24 6.48
CA LEU A 31 -9.77 -6.77 5.44
C LEU A 31 -8.48 -7.59 5.43
N SER A 32 -7.99 -8.06 6.58
CA SER A 32 -6.84 -8.95 6.64
C SER A 32 -7.11 -10.29 5.93
N ALA A 33 -8.28 -10.87 6.13
CA ALA A 33 -8.67 -12.09 5.41
C ALA A 33 -8.78 -11.85 3.90
N GLU A 34 -9.45 -10.77 3.49
CA GLU A 34 -9.59 -10.43 2.07
C GLU A 34 -8.23 -10.16 1.39
N ILE A 35 -7.29 -9.52 2.09
CA ILE A 35 -5.91 -9.33 1.60
C ILE A 35 -5.23 -10.70 1.40
N ALA A 36 -5.35 -11.62 2.36
CA ALA A 36 -4.75 -12.94 2.25
C ALA A 36 -5.31 -13.75 1.06
N ASP A 37 -6.64 -13.71 0.88
CA ASP A 37 -7.32 -14.37 -0.24
C ASP A 37 -6.83 -13.79 -1.59
N LEU A 38 -6.71 -12.46 -1.69
CA LEU A 38 -6.21 -11.80 -2.90
C LEU A 38 -4.73 -12.07 -3.15
N ASP A 39 -3.90 -12.15 -2.11
CA ASP A 39 -2.49 -12.50 -2.24
C ASP A 39 -2.32 -13.93 -2.81
N GLU A 40 -3.14 -14.88 -2.35
CA GLU A 40 -3.15 -16.26 -2.86
C GLU A 40 -3.53 -16.30 -4.35
N LEU A 41 -4.49 -15.48 -4.78
CA LEU A 41 -4.89 -15.37 -6.19
C LEU A 41 -3.83 -14.68 -7.06
N LEU A 42 -3.18 -13.62 -6.55
CA LEU A 42 -2.21 -12.83 -7.31
C LEU A 42 -0.87 -13.55 -7.49
N GLN A 43 -0.44 -14.33 -6.50
CA GLN A 43 0.86 -15.00 -6.53
C GLN A 43 1.12 -15.84 -7.79
N PRO A 44 0.23 -16.77 -8.20
CA PRO A 44 0.45 -17.54 -9.43
C PRO A 44 0.36 -16.67 -10.69
N LEU A 45 -0.49 -15.65 -10.72
CA LEU A 45 -0.67 -14.77 -11.88
C LEU A 45 0.61 -13.95 -12.15
N VAL A 46 1.15 -13.32 -11.12
CA VAL A 46 2.37 -12.50 -11.22
C VAL A 46 3.58 -13.37 -11.58
N ALA A 47 3.68 -14.56 -10.97
CA ALA A 47 4.75 -15.51 -11.28
C ALA A 47 4.69 -16.01 -12.74
N ALA A 48 3.50 -16.18 -13.30
CA ALA A 48 3.32 -16.57 -14.70
C ALA A 48 3.73 -15.45 -15.68
N ILE A 49 3.45 -14.18 -15.33
CA ILE A 49 3.77 -13.03 -16.18
C ILE A 49 5.27 -12.74 -16.19
N ASN A 50 5.91 -12.69 -15.02
CA ASN A 50 7.33 -12.38 -14.91
C ASN A 50 8.01 -13.14 -13.75
N PRO A 51 8.42 -14.40 -13.97
CA PRO A 51 9.03 -15.21 -12.92
C PRO A 51 10.38 -14.64 -12.45
N ARG A 52 11.09 -13.91 -13.31
CA ARG A 52 12.37 -13.28 -12.94
C ARG A 52 12.19 -12.13 -11.96
N LEU A 53 11.11 -11.37 -12.09
CA LEU A 53 10.81 -10.27 -11.18
C LEU A 53 10.45 -10.77 -9.79
N VAL A 54 9.66 -11.84 -9.70
CA VAL A 54 9.31 -12.50 -8.42
C VAL A 54 10.53 -13.15 -7.76
N ALA A 55 11.50 -13.64 -8.56
CA ALA A 55 12.75 -14.19 -8.05
C ALA A 55 13.75 -13.12 -7.56
N ALA A 56 13.49 -11.83 -7.83
CA ALA A 56 14.38 -10.76 -7.42
C ALA A 56 14.35 -10.55 -5.90
N HIS A 57 15.53 -10.34 -5.30
CA HIS A 57 15.65 -10.17 -3.86
C HIS A 57 14.87 -8.95 -3.38
N GLY A 58 14.01 -9.14 -2.37
CA GLY A 58 13.19 -8.08 -1.77
C GLY A 58 11.93 -7.71 -2.58
N VAL A 59 11.59 -8.48 -3.62
CA VAL A 59 10.38 -8.25 -4.42
C VAL A 59 9.32 -9.32 -4.05
N GLY A 60 8.27 -8.89 -3.36
CA GLY A 60 7.08 -9.70 -3.09
C GLY A 60 6.10 -9.71 -4.27
N THR A 61 5.08 -10.56 -4.21
CA THR A 61 3.99 -10.64 -5.21
C THR A 61 3.31 -9.29 -5.43
N ASP A 62 3.05 -8.56 -4.36
CA ASP A 62 2.42 -7.25 -4.34
C ASP A 62 3.29 -6.19 -5.03
N VAL A 63 4.57 -6.13 -4.68
CA VAL A 63 5.53 -5.22 -5.30
C VAL A 63 5.74 -5.57 -6.78
N ALA A 64 5.87 -6.85 -7.11
CA ALA A 64 5.98 -7.29 -8.50
C ALA A 64 4.71 -6.95 -9.29
N GLY A 65 3.53 -7.19 -8.73
CA GLY A 65 2.25 -6.83 -9.34
C GLY A 65 2.15 -5.33 -9.60
N GLN A 66 2.48 -4.50 -8.59
CA GLN A 66 2.50 -3.05 -8.74
C GLN A 66 3.46 -2.63 -9.86
N LEU A 67 4.70 -3.14 -9.87
CA LEU A 67 5.68 -2.83 -10.92
C LEU A 67 5.21 -3.21 -12.31
N LEU A 68 4.54 -4.36 -12.47
CA LEU A 68 3.97 -4.79 -13.75
C LEU A 68 2.84 -3.85 -14.18
N VAL A 69 1.96 -3.42 -13.28
CA VAL A 69 0.89 -2.46 -13.55
C VAL A 69 1.46 -1.09 -13.92
N THR A 70 2.41 -0.59 -13.14
CA THR A 70 3.07 0.70 -13.36
C THR A 70 3.81 0.72 -14.69
N ALA A 71 4.54 -0.35 -15.01
CA ALA A 71 5.22 -0.49 -16.29
C ALA A 71 4.21 -0.58 -17.45
N GLY A 72 3.20 -1.46 -17.34
CA GLY A 72 2.08 -1.60 -18.25
C GLY A 72 2.44 -1.39 -19.73
N GLU A 73 1.64 -0.56 -20.40
CA GLU A 73 1.83 -0.15 -21.80
C GLU A 73 2.99 0.86 -22.02
N ASN A 74 3.81 1.15 -21.00
CA ASN A 74 4.97 2.05 -21.10
C ASN A 74 6.29 1.30 -21.22
N HIS A 75 6.26 -0.02 -21.46
CA HIS A 75 7.46 -0.87 -21.52
C HIS A 75 8.48 -0.38 -22.57
N ASP A 76 8.01 0.19 -23.68
CA ASP A 76 8.83 0.77 -24.77
C ASP A 76 9.55 2.07 -24.36
N ARG A 77 9.04 2.75 -23.33
CA ARG A 77 9.59 4.01 -22.78
C ARG A 77 10.59 3.75 -21.64
N LEU A 78 10.64 2.54 -21.10
CA LEU A 78 11.55 2.12 -20.02
C LEU A 78 12.92 1.69 -20.54
N ARG A 79 13.63 2.62 -21.20
CA ARG A 79 14.93 2.36 -21.83
C ARG A 79 16.14 2.63 -20.93
N SER A 80 15.93 3.10 -19.69
CA SER A 80 17.01 3.39 -18.74
C SER A 80 16.50 3.41 -17.30
N GLU A 81 17.43 3.28 -16.35
CA GLU A 81 17.15 3.45 -14.92
C GLU A 81 16.57 4.84 -14.60
N ALA A 82 17.02 5.88 -15.30
CA ALA A 82 16.47 7.23 -15.14
C ALA A 82 15.01 7.31 -15.61
N ALA A 83 14.65 6.65 -16.72
CA ALA A 83 13.27 6.58 -17.18
C ALA A 83 12.39 5.82 -16.18
N PHE A 84 12.91 4.72 -15.62
CA PHE A 84 12.24 3.96 -14.58
C PHE A 84 12.06 4.77 -13.28
N ALA A 85 13.09 5.49 -12.83
CA ALA A 85 13.00 6.37 -11.66
C ALA A 85 11.99 7.52 -11.87
N MET A 86 11.88 8.03 -13.10
CA MET A 86 10.86 9.03 -13.45
C MET A 86 9.46 8.43 -13.36
N LEU A 87 9.25 7.22 -13.89
CA LEU A 87 7.97 6.50 -13.84
C LEU A 87 7.55 6.20 -12.40
N CYS A 88 8.48 5.71 -11.57
CA CYS A 88 8.21 5.38 -10.16
C CYS A 88 8.14 6.61 -9.23
N GLY A 89 8.32 7.82 -9.76
CA GLY A 89 8.30 9.05 -8.96
C GLY A 89 9.54 9.25 -8.06
N ALA A 90 10.55 8.38 -8.16
CA ALA A 90 11.78 8.41 -7.37
C ALA A 90 12.86 9.34 -7.95
N ALA A 91 12.71 9.79 -9.20
CA ALA A 91 13.69 10.66 -9.84
C ALA A 91 13.79 12.04 -9.17
N PRO A 92 15.01 12.54 -8.90
CA PRO A 92 15.24 13.89 -8.42
C PRO A 92 15.05 14.92 -9.55
N ILE A 93 14.17 15.89 -9.33
CA ILE A 93 13.89 17.00 -10.24
C ILE A 93 14.42 18.30 -9.64
N PRO A 94 15.20 19.10 -10.38
CA PRO A 94 15.62 20.43 -9.95
C PRO A 94 14.42 21.28 -9.49
N ALA A 95 14.56 21.89 -8.32
CA ALA A 95 13.55 22.73 -7.67
C ALA A 95 14.08 24.15 -7.40
N SER A 96 15.05 24.59 -8.20
CA SER A 96 15.62 25.93 -8.16
C SER A 96 15.98 26.40 -9.57
N SER A 97 15.88 27.70 -9.81
CA SER A 97 16.32 28.36 -11.05
C SER A 97 17.53 29.29 -10.81
N GLY A 98 18.21 29.18 -9.66
CA GLY A 98 19.29 30.08 -9.23
C GLY A 98 20.45 29.33 -8.54
N LYS A 99 21.35 30.05 -7.85
CA LYS A 99 22.58 29.50 -7.23
C LYS A 99 22.40 28.46 -6.12
N THR A 100 21.17 28.24 -5.66
CA THR A 100 20.87 27.25 -4.62
C THR A 100 20.53 25.91 -5.26
N THR A 101 21.27 24.84 -5.00
CA THR A 101 20.93 23.50 -5.52
C THR A 101 19.92 22.83 -4.59
N ARG A 102 18.67 22.67 -5.06
CA ARG A 102 17.64 21.85 -4.37
C ARG A 102 16.97 20.92 -5.36
N HIS A 103 16.66 19.71 -4.91
CA HIS A 103 15.91 18.72 -5.68
C HIS A 103 14.62 18.37 -4.97
N ARG A 104 13.57 18.11 -5.74
CA ARG A 104 12.32 17.50 -5.26
C ARG A 104 12.11 16.18 -5.98
N LEU A 105 11.40 15.25 -5.37
CA LEU A 105 10.97 14.04 -6.06
C LEU A 105 9.89 14.34 -7.12
N ASN A 106 9.88 13.56 -8.18
CA ASN A 106 8.84 13.64 -9.20
C ASN A 106 7.46 13.35 -8.60
N ARG A 107 6.49 14.26 -8.80
CA ARG A 107 5.11 14.09 -8.30
C ARG A 107 4.18 13.39 -9.27
N GLY A 108 4.53 13.33 -10.55
CA GLY A 108 3.72 12.70 -11.58
C GLY A 108 3.99 11.20 -11.77
N GLY A 109 4.95 10.63 -11.05
CA GLY A 109 5.23 9.20 -11.08
C GLY A 109 4.44 8.43 -10.02
N ASP A 110 4.36 7.11 -10.20
CA ASP A 110 3.71 6.19 -9.28
C ASP A 110 4.63 5.83 -8.11
N ARG A 111 4.39 6.46 -6.96
CA ARG A 111 5.21 6.23 -5.76
C ARG A 111 4.94 4.88 -5.09
N GLN A 112 3.81 4.22 -5.41
CA GLN A 112 3.54 2.90 -4.85
C GLN A 112 4.52 1.86 -5.41
N ALA A 113 5.02 2.05 -6.64
CA ALA A 113 6.04 1.22 -7.26
C ALA A 113 7.40 1.21 -6.54
N THR A 114 7.66 2.18 -5.65
CA THR A 114 8.89 2.23 -4.83
C THR A 114 8.62 1.93 -3.35
N LEU A 115 7.35 1.75 -2.97
CA LEU A 115 6.99 1.51 -1.58
C LEU A 115 7.23 0.03 -1.27
N HIS A 116 8.34 -0.27 -0.61
CA HIS A 116 8.54 -1.60 -0.05
C HIS A 116 7.51 -1.84 1.04
N ARG A 117 6.55 -2.75 0.79
CA ARG A 117 5.73 -3.33 1.83
C ARG A 117 6.45 -4.57 2.35
N PRO A 118 6.74 -4.66 3.67
CA PRO A 118 7.26 -5.91 4.21
C PRO A 118 6.23 -7.01 3.92
N ARG A 119 6.71 -8.13 3.35
CA ARG A 119 5.89 -9.33 3.15
C ARG A 119 5.14 -9.62 4.45
N ALA A 120 3.82 -9.65 4.39
CA ALA A 120 3.03 -10.11 5.52
C ALA A 120 3.52 -11.53 5.85
N LEU A 121 4.12 -11.69 7.03
CA LEU A 121 4.34 -13.03 7.55
C LEU A 121 2.95 -13.64 7.74
N PRO A 122 2.71 -14.90 7.34
CA PRO A 122 1.45 -15.55 7.68
C PRO A 122 1.22 -15.40 9.18
N ASP A 123 0.09 -14.78 9.53
CA ASP A 123 -0.36 -14.65 10.90
C ASP A 123 -0.52 -16.06 11.46
N HIS A 124 0.44 -16.46 12.30
CA HIS A 124 0.34 -17.64 13.14
C HIS A 124 -0.60 -17.30 14.29
N HIS A 125 -1.86 -17.09 13.95
CA HIS A 125 -2.94 -17.01 14.92
C HIS A 125 -3.30 -18.44 15.34
N ASN A 126 -2.54 -18.87 16.37
CA ASN A 126 -2.79 -19.90 17.37
C ASN A 126 -4.05 -20.79 17.19
N GLU A 127 -3.81 -22.10 17.19
CA GLU A 127 -4.75 -23.13 17.68
C GLU A 127 -5.33 -22.81 19.07
#